data_AF-A0A645BAU1-F1
#
_entry.id   AF-A0A645BAU1-F1
#
_cell.length_a   1.000
_cell.length_b   1.000
_cell.length_c   1.000
_cell.angle_alpha   90.00
_cell.angle_beta   90.00
_cell.angle_gamma   90.00
#
_symmetry.space_group_name_H-M   'P 1'
#
loop_
_entity.id
_entity.type
_entity.pdbx_description
1 polymer ?
#
loop_
_entity_poly.entity_id
_entity_poly.type
_entity_poly.pdbx_seq_one_letter_code
_entity_poly.pdbx_strand_id
1 'polypeptide(L)'
;MNQEVMNLYTKNGQSPFGGCLPMLIQMPILFSLYAIITKPLTYICGLDSVTISALETRIQSLLQTKGTLSQIQIISHLQNNLSAFADLTGNVALPQFTVLGGVIDLSQTPSVTHLSWVLLVPLFTFLSSYLVMLIRQKLNPAEMPANMNETAQSMKLMQYIMPLSSVWIAFSVPAIIGVYWIMQSILDVMLLFVLSKFYPYPKEPSGSQKTAPQ
;
A
#
# COMPACT_ATOMS: atom_id res chain seq x y z
N MET A 1 -20.21 9.02 -28.92
CA MET A 1 -19.52 8.08 -28.01
C MET A 1 -18.85 8.76 -26.81
N ASN A 2 -17.61 9.25 -26.87
CA ASN A 2 -16.97 9.90 -25.69
C ASN A 2 -17.72 11.15 -25.21
N GLN A 3 -18.34 11.91 -26.14
CA GLN A 3 -19.16 13.08 -25.81
C GLN A 3 -20.52 12.72 -25.19
N GLU A 4 -21.12 11.59 -25.56
CA GLU A 4 -22.41 11.16 -25.02
C GLU A 4 -22.25 10.65 -23.58
N VAL A 5 -21.17 9.91 -23.33
CA VAL A 5 -20.79 9.49 -21.97
C VAL A 5 -20.48 10.72 -21.11
N MET A 6 -19.77 11.73 -21.65
CA MET A 6 -19.52 12.99 -20.94
C MET A 6 -20.80 13.79 -20.67
N ASN A 7 -21.72 13.83 -21.62
CA ASN A 7 -23.04 14.46 -21.45
C ASN A 7 -23.89 13.74 -20.38
N LEU A 8 -23.79 12.41 -20.25
CA LEU A 8 -24.45 11.66 -19.17
C LEU A 8 -23.88 12.01 -17.80
N TYR A 9 -22.55 12.06 -17.65
CA TYR A 9 -21.91 12.51 -16.40
C TYR A 9 -22.37 13.92 -15.99
N THR A 10 -22.41 14.84 -16.97
CA THR A 10 -22.81 16.23 -16.74
C THR A 10 -24.30 16.36 -16.41
N LYS A 11 -25.18 15.61 -17.08
CA LYS A 11 -26.63 15.57 -16.79
C LYS A 11 -26.94 15.01 -15.41
N ASN A 12 -26.17 14.02 -14.95
CA ASN A 12 -26.34 13.42 -13.63
C ASN A 12 -25.55 14.16 -12.53
N GLY A 13 -24.91 15.29 -12.84
CA GLY A 13 -24.12 16.08 -11.89
C GLY A 13 -22.89 15.35 -11.34
N GLN A 14 -22.44 14.26 -11.99
CA GLN A 14 -21.33 13.43 -11.55
C GLN A 14 -20.04 13.88 -12.22
N SER A 15 -18.95 14.00 -11.45
CA SER A 15 -17.64 14.34 -12.00
C SER A 15 -16.89 13.07 -12.43
N PRO A 16 -16.27 13.05 -13.62
CA PRO A 16 -15.42 11.93 -14.04
C PRO A 16 -14.17 11.77 -13.15
N PHE A 17 -13.85 12.79 -12.34
CA PHE A 17 -12.74 12.81 -11.39
C PHE A 17 -13.11 12.34 -9.97
N GLY A 18 -14.38 12.01 -9.70
CA GLY A 18 -14.80 11.55 -8.37
C GLY A 18 -14.04 10.30 -7.88
N GLY A 19 -13.52 9.48 -8.80
CA GLY A 19 -12.75 8.28 -8.49
C GLY A 19 -11.32 8.52 -7.99
N CYS A 20 -10.71 9.69 -8.23
CA CYS A 20 -9.32 9.97 -7.81
C CYS A 20 -9.22 10.72 -6.48
N LEU A 21 -10.34 11.24 -5.96
CA LEU A 21 -10.39 11.94 -4.67
C LEU A 21 -9.86 11.09 -3.50
N PRO A 22 -10.21 9.78 -3.38
CA PRO A 22 -9.62 8.92 -2.35
C PRO A 22 -8.11 8.77 -2.50
N MET A 23 -7.61 8.74 -3.74
CA MET A 23 -6.19 8.62 -4.03
C MET A 23 -5.42 9.85 -3.57
N LEU A 24 -6.01 11.05 -3.74
CA LEU A 24 -5.40 12.30 -3.33
C LEU A 24 -5.25 12.40 -1.80
N ILE A 25 -6.25 11.92 -1.06
CA ILE A 25 -6.19 11.84 0.41
C ILE A 25 -5.24 10.74 0.87
N GLN A 26 -5.15 9.63 0.14
CA GLN A 26 -4.28 8.51 0.50
C GLN A 26 -2.78 8.83 0.38
N MET A 27 -2.40 9.62 -0.61
CA MET A 27 -0.99 9.88 -0.93
C MET A 27 -0.20 10.48 0.25
N PRO A 28 -0.65 11.54 0.94
CA PRO A 28 0.03 12.08 2.12
C PRO A 28 0.24 11.06 3.25
N ILE A 29 -0.75 10.19 3.47
CA ILE A 29 -0.70 9.16 4.52
C ILE A 29 0.38 8.13 4.18
N LEU A 30 0.40 7.65 2.93
CA LEU A 30 1.40 6.70 2.46
C LEU A 30 2.82 7.27 2.54
N PHE A 31 3.04 8.51 2.07
CA PHE A 31 4.36 9.13 2.11
C PHE A 31 4.86 9.37 3.54
N SER A 32 3.96 9.77 4.44
CA SER A 32 4.31 9.98 5.85
C SER A 32 4.73 8.66 6.51
N LEU A 33 3.96 7.60 6.30
CA LEU A 33 4.28 6.29 6.84
C LEU A 33 5.57 5.72 6.23
N TYR A 34 5.75 5.85 4.92
CA TYR A 34 6.97 5.44 4.22
C TYR A 34 8.21 6.13 4.78
N ALA A 35 8.14 7.45 5.04
CA ALA A 35 9.24 8.20 5.62
C ALA A 35 9.61 7.71 7.02
N ILE A 36 8.62 7.45 7.88
CA ILE A 36 8.82 6.93 9.25
C ILE A 36 9.45 5.54 9.21
N ILE A 37 8.94 4.66 8.36
CA ILE A 37 9.42 3.27 8.23
C ILE A 37 10.83 3.22 7.66
N THR A 38 11.16 4.05 6.68
CA THR A 38 12.49 4.04 6.03
C THR A 38 13.55 4.79 6.81
N LYS A 39 13.14 5.73 7.68
CA LYS A 39 14.03 6.50 8.55
C LYS A 39 13.64 6.42 10.03
N PRO A 40 13.61 5.20 10.62
CA PRO A 40 13.16 4.99 11.98
C PRO A 40 14.08 5.62 13.03
N LEU A 41 15.40 5.69 12.77
CA LEU A 41 16.32 6.32 13.72
C LEU A 41 16.07 7.83 13.83
N THR A 42 15.66 8.46 12.74
CA THR A 42 15.29 9.88 12.74
C THR A 42 13.91 10.11 13.35
N TYR A 43 12.88 9.38 12.89
CA TYR A 43 11.49 9.70 13.24
C TYR A 43 10.97 9.00 14.50
N ILE A 44 11.48 7.83 14.85
CA ILE A 44 11.05 7.06 16.03
C ILE A 44 12.01 7.29 17.19
N CYS A 45 13.31 7.14 16.93
CA CYS A 45 14.35 7.27 17.96
C CYS A 45 14.74 8.74 18.23
N GLY A 46 14.35 9.68 17.36
CA GLY A 46 14.68 11.10 17.50
C GLY A 46 16.16 11.42 17.42
N LEU A 47 16.98 10.55 16.82
CA LEU A 47 18.42 10.74 16.69
C LEU A 47 18.72 11.78 15.61
N ASP A 48 19.70 12.63 15.90
CA ASP A 48 20.20 13.62 14.94
C ASP A 48 20.99 12.94 13.80
N SER A 49 21.12 13.64 12.68
CA SER A 49 21.82 13.12 11.50
C SER A 49 23.32 12.86 11.71
N VAL A 50 23.96 13.57 12.65
CA VAL A 50 25.39 13.42 12.97
C VAL A 50 25.59 12.09 13.71
N THR A 51 24.76 11.82 14.71
CA THR A 51 24.75 10.56 15.45
C THR A 51 24.45 9.38 14.54
N ILE A 52 23.47 9.49 13.63
CA ILE A 52 23.17 8.43 12.65
C ILE A 52 24.37 8.17 11.71
N SER A 53 25.05 9.22 11.26
CA SER A 53 26.25 9.09 10.41
C SER A 53 27.43 8.46 11.17
N ALA A 54 27.60 8.80 12.46
CA ALA A 54 28.59 8.19 13.33
C ALA A 54 28.31 6.70 13.55
N LEU A 55 27.04 6.32 13.74
CA LEU A 55 26.59 4.93 13.80
C LEU A 55 26.95 4.18 12.51
N GLU A 56 26.59 4.75 11.36
CA GLU A 56 26.87 4.14 10.05
C GLU A 56 28.38 3.90 9.86
N THR A 57 29.20 4.90 10.17
CA THR A 57 30.66 4.82 10.05
C THR A 57 31.23 3.72 10.94
N ARG A 58 30.72 3.59 12.18
CA ARG A 58 31.16 2.55 13.11
C ARG A 58 30.69 1.15 12.70
N ILE A 59 29.49 1.02 12.13
CA ILE A 59 29.04 -0.26 11.57
C ILE A 59 29.90 -0.67 10.38
N GLN A 60 30.20 0.28 9.48
CA GLN A 60 31.06 0.01 8.32
C GLN A 60 32.47 -0.42 8.74
N SER A 61 33.03 0.17 9.81
CA SER A 61 34.35 -0.24 10.31
C SER A 61 34.34 -1.63 10.95
N LEU A 62 33.27 -2.00 11.66
CA LEU A 62 33.12 -3.32 12.29
C LEU A 62 32.85 -4.44 11.27
N LEU A 63 32.01 -4.17 10.27
CA LEU A 63 31.57 -5.17 9.30
C LEU A 63 32.39 -5.16 7.99
N GLN A 64 33.32 -4.22 7.85
CA GLN A 64 34.12 -4.00 6.63
C GLN A 64 33.25 -3.84 5.36
N THR A 65 32.00 -3.40 5.53
CA THR A 65 31.04 -3.23 4.44
C THR A 65 31.27 -1.89 3.75
N LYS A 66 31.32 -1.89 2.41
CA LYS A 66 31.36 -0.66 1.61
C LYS A 66 29.97 -0.32 1.08
N GLY A 67 29.54 0.93 1.29
CA GLY A 67 28.29 1.46 0.74
C GLY A 67 27.38 2.10 1.79
N THR A 68 26.44 2.91 1.32
CA THR A 68 25.45 3.58 2.18
C THR A 68 24.48 2.56 2.76
N LEU A 69 24.35 2.53 4.09
CA LEU A 69 23.40 1.65 4.77
C LEU A 69 22.06 2.38 4.96
N SER A 70 20.96 1.69 4.69
CA SER A 70 19.63 2.21 5.08
C SER A 70 19.49 2.18 6.60
N GLN A 71 18.74 3.12 7.18
CA GLN A 71 18.54 3.18 8.64
C GLN A 71 17.90 1.91 9.20
N ILE A 72 17.07 1.24 8.41
CA ILE A 72 16.49 -0.06 8.75
C ILE A 72 17.60 -1.10 8.97
N GLN A 73 18.58 -1.17 8.06
CA GLN A 73 19.72 -2.10 8.18
C GLN A 73 20.62 -1.76 9.37
N ILE A 74 20.81 -0.46 9.65
CA ILE A 74 21.55 0.01 10.84
C ILE A 74 20.93 -0.57 12.11
N ILE A 75 19.59 -0.57 12.23
CA ILE A 75 18.89 -1.13 13.40
C ILE A 75 19.14 -2.62 13.55
N SER A 76 19.06 -3.40 12.46
CA SER A 76 19.32 -4.84 12.53
C SER A 76 20.75 -5.14 13.00
N HIS A 77 21.73 -4.32 12.64
CA HIS A 77 23.12 -4.46 13.11
C HIS A 77 23.34 -3.98 14.55
N LEU A 78 22.67 -2.89 14.95
CA LEU A 78 22.67 -2.38 16.31
C LEU A 78 22.12 -3.42 17.30
N GLN A 79 21.01 -4.07 16.95
CA GLN A 79 20.37 -5.06 17.83
C GLN A 79 21.30 -6.24 18.16
N ASN A 80 22.14 -6.65 17.21
CA ASN A 80 23.10 -7.73 17.41
C ASN A 80 24.36 -7.31 18.19
N ASN A 81 24.63 -5.99 18.30
CA ASN A 81 25.87 -5.45 18.88
C ASN A 81 25.60 -4.30 19.86
N LEU A 82 24.48 -4.34 20.60
CA LEU A 82 23.95 -3.20 21.35
C LEU A 82 24.97 -2.54 22.30
N SER A 83 25.82 -3.34 22.93
CA SER A 83 26.87 -2.85 23.84
C SER A 83 27.94 -1.99 23.16
N ALA A 84 28.21 -2.20 21.87
CA ALA A 84 29.24 -1.47 21.13
C ALA A 84 28.78 -0.06 20.68
N PHE A 85 27.50 0.24 20.84
CA PHE A 85 26.88 1.49 20.38
C PHE A 85 26.10 2.22 21.49
N ALA A 86 26.20 1.76 22.73
CA ALA A 86 25.50 2.36 23.87
C ALA A 86 25.91 3.82 24.11
N ASP A 87 27.15 4.19 23.75
CA ASP A 87 27.68 5.55 23.83
C ASP A 87 26.99 6.51 22.84
N LEU A 88 26.62 6.01 21.66
CA LEU A 88 26.01 6.82 20.59
C LEU A 88 24.48 6.79 20.63
N THR A 89 23.88 5.69 21.09
CA THR A 89 22.42 5.52 21.13
C THR A 89 21.81 5.93 22.46
N GLY A 90 22.60 6.08 23.52
CA GLY A 90 22.11 6.37 24.86
C GLY A 90 21.12 5.31 25.36
N ASN A 91 20.05 5.75 26.03
CA ASN A 91 18.96 4.87 26.52
C ASN A 91 17.79 4.76 25.53
N VAL A 92 18.02 4.96 24.23
CA VAL A 92 16.93 4.96 23.26
C VAL A 92 16.47 3.54 22.98
N ALA A 93 15.17 3.30 23.15
CA ALA A 93 14.53 2.04 22.80
C ALA A 93 14.49 1.87 21.27
N LEU A 94 15.27 0.93 20.75
CA LEU A 94 15.29 0.62 19.32
C LEU A 94 13.97 -0.07 18.92
N PRO A 95 13.32 0.36 17.83
CA PRO A 95 12.12 -0.31 17.35
C PRO A 95 12.46 -1.72 16.86
N GLN A 96 11.59 -2.67 17.20
CA GLN A 96 11.67 -4.04 16.71
C GLN A 96 10.69 -4.20 15.55
N PHE A 97 11.19 -4.66 14.41
CA PHE A 97 10.38 -4.93 13.21
C PHE A 97 10.06 -6.42 13.06
N THR A 98 10.24 -7.20 14.14
CA THR A 98 10.00 -8.63 14.12
C THR A 98 8.59 -8.96 14.63
N VAL A 99 7.96 -9.97 14.02
CA VAL A 99 6.62 -10.45 14.37
C VAL A 99 6.68 -11.96 14.64
N LEU A 100 5.68 -12.49 15.35
CA LEU A 100 5.62 -13.89 15.79
C LEU A 100 6.82 -14.31 16.64
N GLY A 101 7.16 -13.48 17.62
CA GLY A 101 8.25 -13.78 18.57
C GLY A 101 9.64 -13.79 17.96
N GLY A 102 9.87 -13.10 16.82
CA GLY A 102 11.18 -13.02 16.17
C GLY A 102 11.29 -13.81 14.87
N VAL A 103 10.30 -14.63 14.52
CA VAL A 103 10.38 -15.53 13.35
C VAL A 103 10.32 -14.78 12.02
N ILE A 104 9.56 -13.68 11.97
CA ILE A 104 9.39 -12.88 10.75
C ILE A 104 10.01 -11.50 10.99
N ASP A 105 11.08 -11.17 10.27
CA ASP A 105 11.68 -9.84 10.27
C ASP A 105 11.11 -9.00 9.12
N LEU A 106 10.24 -8.04 9.46
CA LEU A 106 9.57 -7.18 8.48
C LEU A 106 10.47 -6.06 7.92
N SER A 107 11.68 -5.93 8.47
CA SER A 107 12.67 -4.96 7.98
C SER A 107 13.25 -5.35 6.63
N GLN A 108 13.19 -6.65 6.29
CA GLN A 108 13.78 -7.20 5.07
C GLN A 108 12.86 -7.05 3.87
N THR A 109 13.47 -6.90 2.69
CA THR A 109 12.75 -6.94 1.42
C THR A 109 12.50 -8.41 1.05
N PRO A 110 11.26 -8.84 0.79
CA PRO A 110 10.96 -10.20 0.35
C PRO A 110 11.70 -10.52 -0.95
N SER A 111 12.34 -11.69 -1.03
CA SER A 111 12.97 -12.18 -2.25
C SER A 111 12.68 -13.65 -2.47
N VAL A 112 12.43 -14.03 -3.73
CA VAL A 112 12.21 -15.42 -4.13
C VAL A 112 13.48 -16.26 -4.15
N THR A 113 14.66 -15.63 -4.06
CA THR A 113 15.96 -16.34 -4.05
C THR A 113 16.22 -17.11 -2.76
N HIS A 114 15.67 -16.65 -1.63
CA HIS A 114 15.81 -17.30 -0.34
C HIS A 114 14.44 -17.53 0.27
N LEU A 115 14.07 -18.80 0.47
CA LEU A 115 12.80 -19.17 1.08
C LEU A 115 12.79 -18.72 2.55
N SER A 116 12.02 -17.69 2.84
CA SER A 116 11.86 -17.12 4.18
C SER A 116 10.38 -16.87 4.46
N TRP A 117 10.01 -16.85 5.74
CA TRP A 117 8.64 -16.54 6.16
C TRP A 117 8.18 -15.13 5.75
N VAL A 118 9.12 -14.24 5.41
CA VAL A 118 8.87 -12.90 4.86
C VAL A 118 8.12 -12.97 3.51
N LEU A 119 8.24 -14.07 2.76
CA LEU A 119 7.49 -14.30 1.51
C LEU A 119 5.98 -14.44 1.72
N LEU A 120 5.53 -14.71 2.96
CA LEU A 120 4.11 -14.67 3.27
C LEU A 120 3.52 -13.28 3.06
N VAL A 121 4.32 -12.21 3.25
CA VAL A 121 3.81 -10.84 3.15
C VAL A 121 3.35 -10.52 1.72
N PRO A 122 4.16 -10.64 0.64
CA PRO A 122 3.67 -10.44 -0.73
C PRO A 122 2.48 -11.33 -1.10
N LEU A 123 2.48 -12.58 -0.62
CA LEU A 123 1.37 -13.51 -0.85
C LEU A 123 0.07 -12.99 -0.22
N PHE A 124 0.10 -12.56 1.04
CA PHE A 124 -1.06 -12.00 1.70
C PHE A 124 -1.49 -10.67 1.11
N THR A 125 -0.56 -9.80 0.70
CA THR A 125 -0.86 -8.55 -0.01
C THR A 125 -1.57 -8.81 -1.33
N PHE A 126 -1.15 -9.83 -2.08
CA PHE A 126 -1.84 -10.25 -3.29
C PHE A 126 -3.26 -10.72 -2.99
N LEU A 127 -3.40 -11.66 -2.04
CA LEU A 127 -4.68 -12.23 -1.65
C LEU A 127 -5.65 -11.16 -1.15
N SER A 128 -5.18 -10.21 -0.35
CA SER A 128 -6.01 -9.11 0.16
C SER A 128 -6.44 -8.16 -0.95
N SER A 129 -5.53 -7.79 -1.85
CA SER A 129 -5.83 -6.94 -3.01
C SER A 129 -6.82 -7.62 -3.97
N TYR A 130 -6.64 -8.91 -4.21
CA TYR A 130 -7.53 -9.71 -5.03
C TYR A 130 -8.92 -9.85 -4.40
N LEU A 131 -8.99 -10.06 -3.07
CA LEU A 131 -10.25 -10.10 -2.33
C LEU A 131 -11.01 -8.76 -2.44
N VAL A 132 -10.31 -7.64 -2.22
CA VAL A 132 -10.86 -6.29 -2.39
C VAL A 132 -11.45 -6.13 -3.79
N MET A 133 -10.73 -6.58 -4.82
CA MET A 133 -11.21 -6.54 -6.20
C MET A 133 -12.50 -7.34 -6.40
N LEU A 134 -12.56 -8.59 -5.89
CA LEU A 134 -13.76 -9.44 -5.98
C LEU A 134 -14.97 -8.80 -5.28
N ILE A 135 -14.76 -8.21 -4.11
CA ILE A 135 -15.84 -7.57 -3.34
C ILE A 135 -16.30 -6.28 -4.05
N ARG A 136 -15.37 -5.46 -4.53
CA ARG A 136 -15.69 -4.24 -5.29
C ARG A 136 -16.50 -4.55 -6.55
N GLN A 137 -16.17 -5.61 -7.29
CA GLN A 137 -16.96 -6.02 -8.46
C GLN A 137 -18.41 -6.41 -8.09
N LYS A 138 -18.62 -7.03 -6.92
CA LYS A 138 -19.95 -7.46 -6.47
C LYS A 138 -20.79 -6.31 -5.92
N LEU A 139 -20.17 -5.38 -5.20
CA LEU A 139 -20.87 -4.28 -4.53
C LEU A 139 -21.04 -3.05 -5.44
N ASN A 140 -20.10 -2.82 -6.35
CA ASN A 140 -20.11 -1.72 -7.32
C ASN A 140 -19.90 -2.29 -8.74
N PRO A 141 -20.91 -2.97 -9.32
CA PRO A 141 -20.86 -3.28 -10.74
C PRO A 141 -20.79 -1.96 -11.50
N ALA A 142 -19.64 -1.63 -12.07
CA ALA A 142 -19.53 -0.49 -12.98
C ALA A 142 -20.57 -0.70 -14.09
N GLU A 143 -21.48 0.25 -14.27
CA GLU A 143 -22.49 0.21 -15.32
C GLU A 143 -21.76 0.06 -16.66
N MET A 144 -21.84 -1.15 -17.24
CA MET A 144 -21.27 -1.43 -18.54
C MET A 144 -22.31 -1.01 -19.59
N PRO A 145 -22.08 0.03 -20.40
CA PRO A 145 -22.94 0.28 -21.55
C PRO A 145 -22.92 -0.96 -22.45
N ALA A 146 -24.11 -1.43 -22.83
CA ALA A 146 -24.37 -2.71 -23.52
C ALA A 146 -23.77 -2.85 -24.94
N ASN A 147 -22.94 -1.89 -25.34
CA ASN A 147 -22.27 -1.75 -26.62
C ASN A 147 -20.88 -1.21 -26.28
N MET A 148 -19.82 -2.05 -26.35
CA MET A 148 -18.43 -1.66 -26.68
C MET A 148 -17.40 -2.67 -26.14
N ASN A 149 -16.78 -3.43 -27.05
CA ASN A 149 -15.62 -4.26 -26.74
C ASN A 149 -14.39 -3.44 -26.31
N GLU A 150 -14.22 -2.20 -26.79
CA GLU A 150 -13.04 -1.38 -26.50
C GLU A 150 -13.03 -0.77 -25.09
N THR A 151 -14.17 -0.21 -24.63
CA THR A 151 -14.28 0.36 -23.27
C THR A 151 -14.31 -0.72 -22.19
N ALA A 152 -14.86 -1.91 -22.50
CA ALA A 152 -14.84 -3.05 -21.58
C ALA A 152 -13.44 -3.65 -21.45
N GLN A 153 -12.63 -3.64 -22.52
CA GLN A 153 -11.25 -4.11 -22.47
C GLN A 153 -10.34 -3.18 -21.66
N SER A 154 -10.49 -1.86 -21.77
CA SER A 154 -9.70 -0.91 -20.97
C SER A 154 -10.00 -1.03 -19.46
N MET A 155 -11.25 -1.27 -19.08
CA MET A 155 -11.62 -1.56 -17.68
C MET A 155 -11.05 -2.89 -17.18
N LYS A 156 -11.05 -3.93 -18.01
CA LYS A 156 -10.44 -5.23 -17.67
C LYS A 156 -8.92 -5.14 -17.50
N LEU A 157 -8.24 -4.39 -18.37
CA LEU A 157 -6.80 -4.15 -18.23
C LEU A 157 -6.51 -3.43 -16.90
N MET A 158 -7.29 -2.41 -16.54
CA MET A 158 -7.14 -1.69 -15.28
C MET A 158 -7.35 -2.60 -14.06
N GLN A 159 -8.31 -3.52 -14.15
CA GLN A 159 -8.59 -4.49 -13.10
C GLN A 159 -7.45 -5.50 -12.87
N TYR A 160 -6.76 -5.95 -13.93
CA TYR A 160 -5.66 -6.90 -13.80
C TYR A 160 -4.31 -6.24 -13.52
N ILE A 161 -4.06 -5.02 -14.02
CA ILE A 161 -2.81 -4.30 -13.79
C ILE A 161 -2.64 -3.93 -12.31
N MET A 162 -3.71 -3.50 -11.63
CA MET A 162 -3.65 -3.05 -10.23
C MET A 162 -3.13 -4.10 -9.23
N PRO A 163 -3.64 -5.35 -9.21
CA PRO A 163 -3.11 -6.37 -8.30
C PRO A 163 -1.71 -6.84 -8.72
N LEU A 164 -1.39 -6.89 -10.01
CA LEU A 164 -0.06 -7.27 -10.47
C LEU A 164 1.02 -6.25 -10.07
N SER A 165 0.72 -4.95 -10.20
CA SER A 165 1.64 -3.90 -9.74
C SER A 165 1.80 -3.92 -8.22
N SER A 166 0.74 -4.25 -7.47
CA SER A 166 0.80 -4.38 -6.01
C SER A 166 1.75 -5.51 -5.58
N VAL A 167 1.75 -6.64 -6.28
CA VAL A 167 2.71 -7.74 -6.02
C VAL A 167 4.13 -7.31 -6.35
N TRP A 168 4.34 -6.70 -7.51
CA TRP A 168 5.66 -6.17 -7.89
C TRP A 168 6.23 -5.25 -6.81
N ILE A 169 5.42 -4.32 -6.31
CA ILE A 169 5.89 -3.38 -5.30
C ILE A 169 6.15 -4.09 -3.97
N ALA A 170 5.34 -5.08 -3.58
CA ALA A 170 5.60 -5.87 -2.37
C ALA A 170 6.96 -6.60 -2.37
N PHE A 171 7.53 -6.90 -3.54
CA PHE A 171 8.90 -7.40 -3.69
C PHE A 171 9.97 -6.29 -3.81
N SER A 172 9.56 -5.05 -4.00
CA SER A 172 10.46 -3.90 -4.21
C SER A 172 10.73 -3.11 -2.92
N VAL A 173 9.89 -3.27 -1.90
CA VAL A 173 9.98 -2.51 -0.64
C VAL A 173 10.13 -3.44 0.57
N PRO A 174 10.65 -2.95 1.72
CA PRO A 174 10.63 -3.66 2.98
C PRO A 174 9.25 -4.26 3.31
N ALA A 175 9.22 -5.49 3.83
CA ALA A 175 7.99 -6.24 4.05
C ALA A 175 6.99 -5.52 4.98
N ILE A 176 7.47 -4.69 5.90
CA ILE A 176 6.61 -3.85 6.75
C ILE A 176 5.67 -2.93 5.94
N ILE A 177 6.08 -2.46 4.77
CA ILE A 177 5.22 -1.67 3.88
C ILE A 177 4.16 -2.55 3.23
N GLY A 178 4.48 -3.81 2.95
CA GLY A 178 3.51 -4.81 2.51
C GLY A 178 2.40 -5.07 3.55
N VAL A 179 2.77 -5.14 4.84
CA VAL A 179 1.81 -5.27 5.94
C VAL A 179 0.83 -4.11 5.98
N TYR A 180 1.32 -2.89 5.72
CA TYR A 180 0.45 -1.73 5.59
C TYR A 180 -0.61 -1.89 4.48
N TRP A 181 -0.25 -2.42 3.30
CA TRP A 181 -1.25 -2.66 2.25
C TRP A 181 -2.28 -3.72 2.62
N ILE A 182 -1.88 -4.73 3.38
CA ILE A 182 -2.81 -5.74 3.91
C ILE A 182 -3.81 -5.06 4.84
N MET A 183 -3.34 -4.23 5.78
CA MET A 183 -4.21 -3.47 6.68
C MET A 183 -5.12 -2.50 5.94
N GLN A 184 -4.59 -1.78 4.95
CA GLN A 184 -5.39 -0.90 4.08
C GLN A 184 -6.49 -1.69 3.35
N SER A 185 -6.17 -2.87 2.83
CA SER A 185 -7.15 -3.74 2.17
C SER A 185 -8.30 -4.14 3.10
N ILE A 186 -7.99 -4.44 4.37
CA ILE A 186 -9.00 -4.78 5.38
C ILE A 186 -9.90 -3.57 5.67
N LEU A 187 -9.31 -2.38 5.84
CA LEU A 187 -10.05 -1.13 6.07
C LEU A 187 -10.93 -0.78 4.87
N ASP A 188 -10.43 -0.93 3.66
CA ASP A 188 -11.20 -0.72 2.42
C ASP A 188 -12.41 -1.63 2.35
N VAL A 189 -12.24 -2.92 2.64
CA VAL A 189 -13.35 -3.88 2.67
C VAL A 189 -14.37 -3.49 3.75
N MET A 190 -13.90 -3.16 4.96
CA MET A 190 -14.77 -2.73 6.05
C MET A 190 -15.56 -1.48 5.68
N LEU A 191 -14.90 -0.44 5.14
CA LEU A 191 -15.53 0.79 4.69
C LEU A 191 -16.56 0.51 3.58
N LEU A 192 -16.22 -0.36 2.62
CA LEU A 192 -17.12 -0.73 1.53
C LEU A 192 -18.36 -1.49 2.04
N PHE A 193 -18.21 -2.36 3.04
CA PHE A 193 -19.33 -3.01 3.70
C PHE A 193 -20.22 -2.01 4.46
N VAL A 194 -19.63 -1.07 5.18
CA VAL A 194 -20.37 -0.01 5.87
C VAL A 194 -21.13 0.86 4.86
N LEU A 195 -20.44 1.35 3.82
CA LEU A 195 -21.05 2.17 2.77
C LEU A 195 -22.17 1.45 2.03
N SER A 196 -21.98 0.19 1.64
CA SER A 196 -23.04 -0.58 0.98
C SER A 196 -24.27 -0.83 1.86
N LYS A 197 -24.10 -0.82 3.19
CA LYS A 197 -25.21 -0.92 4.15
C LYS A 197 -25.95 0.41 4.38
N PHE A 198 -25.24 1.53 4.46
CA PHE A 198 -25.82 2.85 4.71
C PHE A 198 -26.33 3.55 3.44
N TYR A 199 -25.68 3.30 2.31
CA TYR A 199 -25.97 3.88 1.01
C TYR A 199 -26.09 2.77 -0.05
N PRO A 200 -27.15 1.93 0.04
CA PRO A 200 -27.38 0.91 -0.98
C PRO A 200 -27.59 1.58 -2.34
N TYR A 201 -27.04 0.97 -3.39
CA TYR A 201 -27.20 1.49 -4.75
C TYR A 201 -28.68 1.67 -5.10
N PRO A 202 -29.07 2.83 -5.69
CA PRO A 202 -30.39 2.98 -6.28
C PRO A 202 -30.55 1.89 -7.33
N LYS A 203 -31.50 0.98 -7.14
CA LYS A 203 -31.92 0.08 -8.22
C LYS A 203 -32.65 0.98 -9.22
N GLU A 204 -32.09 1.18 -10.41
CA GLU A 204 -32.85 1.86 -11.46
C GLU A 204 -34.20 1.14 -11.63
N PRO A 205 -35.33 1.86 -11.60
CA PRO A 205 -36.60 1.24 -11.91
C PRO A 205 -36.53 0.74 -13.35
N SER A 206 -36.82 -0.54 -13.55
CA SER A 206 -36.83 -1.26 -14.83
C SER A 206 -37.90 -0.74 -15.80
N GLY A 207 -37.85 0.53 -16.18
CA GLY A 207 -38.89 1.20 -16.96
C GLY A 207 -38.60 2.62 -17.48
N SER A 208 -37.50 3.29 -17.13
CA SER A 208 -37.24 4.68 -17.57
C SER A 208 -36.57 4.83 -18.95
N GLN A 209 -36.51 3.77 -19.76
CA GLN A 209 -36.03 3.86 -21.15
C GLN A 209 -37.02 4.49 -22.15
N LYS A 210 -38.13 5.08 -21.69
CA LYS A 210 -39.10 5.74 -22.58
C LYS A 210 -39.43 7.14 -22.09
N THR A 211 -38.62 8.11 -22.51
CA THR A 211 -39.09 9.36 -23.15
C THR A 211 -37.87 10.22 -23.46
N ALA A 212 -37.33 10.05 -24.66
CA ALA A 212 -36.63 11.15 -25.31
C ALA A 212 -37.71 12.11 -25.85
N PRO A 213 -37.70 13.41 -25.52
CA PRO A 213 -38.35 14.39 -26.37
C PRO A 213 -37.57 14.47 -27.69
N GLN A 214 -38.31 14.38 -28.79
CA GLN A 214 -37.82 14.59 -30.15
C GLN A 214 -37.25 16.00 -30.33
#